data_AF-A0A2E3K3S0-F1
#
_entry.id   AF-A0A2E3K3S0-F1
#
_cell.length_a   1.000
_cell.length_b   1.000
_cell.length_c   1.000
_cell.angle_alpha   90.00
_cell.angle_beta   90.00
_cell.angle_gamma   90.00
#
_symmetry.space_group_name_H-M   'P 1'
#
loop_
_entity.id
_entity.type
_entity.pdbx_description
1 polymer ?
#
loop_
_entity_poly.entity_id
_entity_poly.type
_entity_poly.pdbx_seq_one_letter_code
_entity_poly.pdbx_strand_id
1 'polypeptide(L)' 'MRQGIEVQVAARMLNISTNYVYRLVREGHLTAVNYDPLLISASSIKRRLLQLVPFLAADLAVRTDYQIRR' A
#
# COMPACT_ATOMS: atom_id res chain seq x y z
N MET A 1 -10.72 -17.57 -2.91
CA MET A 1 -9.90 -17.70 -1.68
C MET A 1 -9.54 -16.30 -1.21
N ARG A 2 -9.95 -15.88 -0.02
CA ARG A 2 -9.60 -14.55 0.51
C ARG A 2 -8.13 -14.58 0.98
N GLN A 3 -7.20 -14.32 0.07
CA GLN A 3 -5.78 -14.21 0.40
C GLN A 3 -5.55 -12.86 1.09
N GLY A 4 -5.21 -12.90 2.38
CA GLY A 4 -4.81 -11.73 3.14
C GLY A 4 -3.31 -11.76 3.44
N ILE A 5 -2.72 -10.58 3.65
CA ILE A 5 -1.30 -10.38 3.90
C ILE A 5 -1.06 -10.31 5.41
N GLU A 6 -0.09 -11.07 5.91
CA GLU A 6 0.29 -11.02 7.32
C GLU A 6 0.81 -9.63 7.73
N VAL A 7 0.57 -9.26 8.99
CA VAL A 7 1.00 -7.97 9.56
C VAL A 7 2.49 -7.69 9.33
N GLN A 8 3.36 -8.69 9.48
CA GLN A 8 4.80 -8.54 9.29
C GLN A 8 5.17 -8.25 7.83
N VAL A 9 4.45 -8.85 6.88
CA VAL A 9 4.66 -8.62 5.45
C VAL A 9 4.14 -7.24 5.07
N ALA A 10 2.96 -6.85 5.55
CA ALA A 10 2.39 -5.53 5.34
C ALA A 10 3.28 -4.41 5.90
N ALA A 11 3.85 -4.62 7.10
CA ALA A 11 4.80 -3.70 7.73
C ALA A 11 6.02 -3.45 6.83
N ARG A 12 6.60 -4.53 6.28
CA ARG A 12 7.74 -4.45 5.35
C ARG A 12 7.37 -3.72 4.06
N MET A 13 6.22 -4.03 3.45
CA MET A 13 5.77 -3.38 2.21
C MET A 13 5.57 -1.88 2.39
N LEU A 14 4.98 -1.47 3.51
CA LEU A 14 4.69 -0.07 3.82
C LEU A 14 5.89 0.68 4.44
N ASN A 15 7.00 -0.01 4.70
CA ASN A 15 8.17 0.51 5.42
C ASN A 15 7.79 1.17 6.76
N ILE A 16 7.00 0.48 7.58
CA ILE A 16 6.53 0.94 8.90
C ILE A 16 6.64 -0.17 9.95
N SER A 17 6.51 0.19 11.23
CA SER A 17 6.49 -0.80 12.31
C SER A 17 5.18 -1.61 12.33
N THR A 18 5.24 -2.84 12.82
CA THR A 18 4.07 -3.71 13.02
C THR A 18 3.02 -3.05 13.93
N ASN A 19 3.45 -2.37 15.00
CA ASN A 19 2.57 -1.59 15.87
C ASN A 19 1.79 -0.51 15.10
N TYR A 20 2.45 0.16 14.16
CA TYR A 20 1.78 1.15 13.34
C TYR A 20 0.76 0.52 12.38
N VAL A 21 1.04 -0.68 11.87
CA VAL A 21 0.06 -1.45 11.08
C VAL A 21 -1.21 -1.73 11.89
N TYR A 22 -1.09 -2.19 13.14
CA TYR A 22 -2.26 -2.39 14.02
C TYR A 22 -3.05 -1.10 14.25
N ARG A 23 -2.34 0.02 14.46
CA ARG A 23 -2.97 1.34 14.59
C ARG A 23 -3.73 1.72 13.32
N LEU A 24 -3.14 1.53 12.14
CA LEU A 24 -3.80 1.84 10.86
C LEU A 24 -5.03 0.97 10.59
N VAL A 25 -5.04 -0.29 11.06
CA VAL A 25 -6.25 -1.14 11.01
C VAL A 25 -7.32 -0.60 11.96
N ARG A 26 -6.94 -0.21 13.18
CA ARG A 26 -7.85 0.37 14.17
C ARG A 26 -8.46 1.70 13.72
N GLU A 27 -7.68 2.53 13.03
CA GLU A 27 -8.09 3.82 12.46
C GLU A 27 -8.84 3.68 11.12
N GLY A 28 -9.00 2.46 10.59
CA GLY A 28 -9.73 2.19 9.34
C GLY A 28 -8.96 2.54 8.06
N HIS A 29 -7.67 2.88 8.15
CA HIS A 29 -6.82 3.14 6.99
C HIS A 29 -6.44 1.86 6.23
N LEU A 30 -6.27 0.74 6.96
CA LEU A 30 -6.06 -0.60 6.40
C LEU A 30 -7.27 -1.50 6.71
N THR A 31 -7.59 -2.40 5.78
CA THR A 31 -8.76 -3.28 5.90
C THR A 31 -8.30 -4.68 6.30
N ALA A 32 -8.78 -5.19 7.42
CA ALA A 32 -8.57 -6.58 7.83
C ALA A 32 -9.50 -7.52 7.06
N VAL A 33 -8.96 -8.66 6.64
CA VAL A 33 -9.67 -9.77 5.95
C VAL A 33 -9.96 -10.92 6.91
N ASN A 34 -9.09 -11.11 7.91
CA ASN A 34 -9.26 -12.00 9.04
C ASN A 34 -8.67 -11.34 10.29
N TYR A 35 -9.16 -11.66 11.48
CA TYR A 35 -8.69 -11.11 12.75
C TYR A 35 -7.89 -12.11 13.60
N ASP A 36 -8.00 -13.42 13.31
CA ASP A 36 -7.26 -14.47 13.99
C ASP A 36 -6.80 -15.57 12.99
N PRO A 37 -5.54 -15.54 12.50
CA PRO A 37 -4.57 -14.45 12.66
C PRO A 37 -5.00 -13.18 11.90
N LEU A 38 -4.51 -12.01 12.32
CA LEU A 38 -4.78 -10.73 11.63
C LEU A 38 -4.17 -10.74 10.23
N LEU A 39 -5.03 -10.70 9.22
CA LEU A 39 -4.65 -10.64 7.81
C LEU A 39 -5.19 -9.37 7.17
N ILE A 40 -4.38 -8.73 6.35
CA ILE A 40 -4.65 -7.40 5.77
C ILE A 40 -4.95 -7.52 4.28
N SER A 41 -5.93 -6.77 3.80
CA SER A 41 -6.28 -6.74 2.40
C SER A 41 -5.18 -6.09 1.57
N ALA A 42 -4.66 -6.82 0.58
CA ALA A 42 -3.68 -6.32 -0.38
C ALA A 42 -4.14 -5.02 -1.08
N SER A 43 -5.44 -4.90 -1.37
CA SER A 43 -6.02 -3.70 -1.98
C SER A 43 -5.88 -2.46 -1.09
N SER A 44 -6.05 -2.62 0.22
CA SER A 44 -5.90 -1.52 1.19
C SER A 44 -4.44 -1.09 1.35
N ILE A 45 -3.51 -2.05 1.31
CA ILE A 45 -2.06 -1.80 1.31
C ILE A 45 -1.66 -1.04 0.04
N LYS A 46 -2.10 -1.50 -1.14
CA LYS A 46 -1.86 -0.81 -2.41
C LYS A 46 -2.36 0.62 -2.37
N ARG A 47 -3.59 0.85 -1.93
CA ARG A 47 -4.16 2.21 -1.80
C ARG A 47 -3.30 3.08 -0.89
N ARG A 48 -2.81 2.54 0.22
CA ARG A 48 -1.93 3.27 1.14
C ARG A 48 -0.57 3.58 0.52
N LEU A 49 0.03 2.63 -0.21
CA LEU A 49 1.28 2.85 -0.95
C LEU A 49 1.16 3.99 -1.96
N LEU A 50 0.07 4.01 -2.74
CA LEU A 50 -0.20 5.09 -3.70
C LEU A 50 -0.34 6.46 -3.04
N GLN A 51 -0.90 6.53 -1.83
CA GLN A 51 -0.99 7.78 -1.06
C GLN A 51 0.36 8.25 -0.53
N LEU A 52 1.23 7.32 -0.11
CA LEU A 52 2.55 7.65 0.42
C LEU A 52 3.56 7.99 -0.66
N VAL A 53 3.39 7.40 -1.85
CA VAL A 53 4.34 7.47 -2.95
C VAL A 53 3.60 7.91 -4.22
N PRO A 54 3.43 9.23 -4.43
CA PRO A 54 2.59 9.76 -5.51
C PRO A 54 3.04 9.34 -6.91
N PHE A 55 4.34 9.07 -7.11
CA PHE A 55 4.86 8.64 -8.41
C PHE A 55 4.56 7.18 -8.77
N LEU A 56 4.01 6.39 -7.82
CA LEU A 56 3.47 5.05 -8.12
C LEU A 56 2.04 5.11 -8.66
N ALA A 57 1.37 6.27 -8.59
CA ALA A 57 0.09 6.47 -9.24
C ALA A 57 0.30 6.41 -10.76
N ALA A 58 -0.33 5.41 -11.40
CA ALA A 58 -0.10 5.02 -12.79
C ALA A 58 -0.50 6.06 -13.85
N ASP A 59 -0.84 7.29 -13.44
CA ASP A 59 -1.25 8.39 -14.31
C ASP A 59 -0.23 9.54 -14.32
N LEU A 60 1.06 9.24 -14.11
CA LEU A 60 2.11 10.11 -14.64
C LEU A 60 1.99 10.03 -16.17
N ALA A 61 1.19 10.93 -16.74
CA ALA A 61 1.28 11.31 -18.13
C ALA A 61 2.74 11.72 -18.36
N VAL A 62 3.54 10.76 -18.83
CA VAL A 62 4.90 10.99 -19.29
C VAL A 62 4.74 11.90 -20.50
N ARG A 63 4.68 13.22 -20.25
CA ARG A 63 5.11 14.21 -21.22
C ARG A 63 6.61 13.98 -21.36
N THR A 64 6.97 13.10 -22.27
CA THR A 64 8.30 13.01 -22.84
C THR A 64 8.56 14.32 -23.58
N ASP A 65 8.91 15.37 -22.82
CA ASP A 65 9.50 16.61 -23.34
C ASP A 65 10.96 16.41 -23.81
N TYR A 66 11.32 15.17 -24.17
CA TYR A 66 12.50 14.93 -25.00
C TYR A 66 12.17 15.33 -26.44
N GLN A 67 12.04 16.63 -26.68
CA GLN A 67 12.37 17.19 -27.98
C GLN A 67 13.88 16.99 -28.19
N ILE A 68 14.24 15.85 -28.76
CA ILE A 68 15.55 15.67 -29.39
C ILE A 68 15.57 16.65 -30.57
N ARG A 69 16.29 17.76 -30.42
CA ARG A 69 16.59 18.68 -31.52
C ARG A 69 17.34 17.88 -32.59
N ARG A 70 16.71 17.73 -33.76
CA ARG A 70 17.31 17.16 -34.96
C ARG A 70 17.90 18.27 -35.80
#